data_AF-A0AAQ3Q4V0-F1
#
_entry.id   AF-A0AAQ3Q4V0-F1
#
_cell.length_a   1.000
_cell.length_b   1.000
_cell.length_c   1.000
_cell.angle_alpha   90.00
_cell.angle_beta   90.00
_cell.angle_gamma   90.00
#
_symmetry.space_group_name_H-M   'P 1'
#
loop_
_entity.id
_entity.type
_entity.pdbx_description
1 polymer ?
#
loop_
_entity_poly.entity_id
_entity_poly.type
_entity_poly.pdbx_seq_one_letter_code
_entity_poly.pdbx_strand_id
1 'polypeptide(L)'
;MAKLIKVTSILDDIYDDYSTLEESQLLTDAIKRWDPSSVDQLPIYLKDIYLKLLSTIEEFGKELAPEEKFQMFYLKEAVKSQAKSYFEESKWRDERRVPTVEEHLRLSVMSSATPMFHTAVLVGIGKVATKELFEWVATFPDIIKASSVIGRIMNDITSYE
;
A
#
# COMPACT_ATOMS: atom_id res chain seq x y z
N MET A 1 -5.81 -12.67 1.40
CA MET A 1 -6.53 -11.37 1.48
C MET A 1 -6.66 -10.81 2.90
N ALA A 2 -7.39 -11.45 3.82
CA ALA A 2 -7.65 -10.89 5.16
C ALA A 2 -6.38 -10.49 5.96
N LYS A 3 -5.28 -11.25 5.84
CA LYS A 3 -4.00 -10.90 6.45
C LYS A 3 -3.42 -9.58 5.91
N LEU A 4 -3.51 -9.37 4.59
CA LEU A 4 -3.02 -8.15 3.94
C LEU A 4 -3.80 -6.94 4.43
N ILE A 5 -5.14 -7.02 4.44
CA ILE A 5 -6.00 -5.93 4.94
C ILE A 5 -5.59 -5.52 6.35
N LYS A 6 -5.42 -6.49 7.26
CA LYS A 6 -5.02 -6.20 8.65
C LYS A 6 -3.66 -5.50 8.74
N VAL A 7 -2.67 -5.97 7.99
CA VAL A 7 -1.34 -5.35 7.99
C VAL A 7 -1.40 -3.94 7.38
N THR A 8 -2.16 -3.75 6.32
CA THR A 8 -2.36 -2.44 5.70
C THR A 8 -3.03 -1.46 6.67
N SER A 9 -4.08 -1.87 7.39
CA SER A 9 -4.71 -1.02 8.41
C SER A 9 -3.75 -0.62 9.53
N ILE A 10 -2.91 -1.56 10.01
CA ILE A 10 -1.91 -1.20 11.03
C ILE A 10 -0.87 -0.22 10.47
N LEU A 11 -0.49 -0.36 9.19
CA LEU A 11 0.40 0.61 8.54
C LEU A 11 -0.26 1.98 8.42
N ASP A 12 -1.52 2.04 7.98
CA ASP A 12 -2.35 3.25 7.92
C ASP A 12 -2.29 4.02 9.24
N ASP A 13 -2.67 3.36 10.34
CA ASP A 13 -2.62 3.93 11.70
C ASP A 13 -1.21 4.45 12.05
N ILE A 14 -0.15 3.68 11.73
CA ILE A 14 1.23 4.08 12.02
C ILE A 14 1.61 5.35 11.28
N TYR A 15 1.27 5.44 9.99
CA TYR A 15 1.57 6.62 9.20
C TYR A 15 0.75 7.82 9.64
N ASP A 16 -0.50 7.61 10.07
CA ASP A 16 -1.45 8.67 10.44
C ASP A 16 -1.21 9.26 11.83
N ASP A 17 -0.92 8.42 12.84
CA ASP A 17 -0.93 8.88 14.24
C ASP A 17 0.28 8.45 15.08
N TYR A 18 0.89 7.28 14.80
CA TYR A 18 1.85 6.69 15.76
C TYR A 18 3.33 6.95 15.45
N SER A 19 3.69 7.34 14.22
CA SER A 19 5.08 7.58 13.84
C SER A 19 5.39 9.05 13.62
N THR A 20 6.62 9.47 13.94
CA THR A 20 7.10 10.78 13.48
C THR A 20 7.38 10.76 11.98
N LEU A 21 7.52 11.93 11.36
CA LEU A 21 7.87 12.01 9.94
C LEU A 21 9.20 11.32 9.61
N GLU A 22 10.19 11.42 10.50
CA GLU A 22 11.48 10.72 10.33
C GLU A 22 11.31 9.20 10.40
N GLU A 23 10.52 8.69 11.35
CA GLU A 23 10.24 7.27 11.48
C GLU A 23 9.44 6.73 10.28
N SER A 24 8.42 7.48 9.84
CA SER A 24 7.65 7.24 8.62
C SER A 24 8.54 7.17 7.38
N GLN A 25 9.54 8.06 7.26
CA GLN A 25 10.51 8.05 6.15
C GLN A 25 11.37 6.77 6.19
N LEU A 26 11.89 6.39 7.37
CA LEU A 26 12.68 5.16 7.55
C LEU A 26 11.86 3.92 7.16
N LEU A 27 10.61 3.83 7.60
CA LEU A 27 9.70 2.74 7.25
C LEU A 27 9.44 2.70 5.75
N THR A 28 9.14 3.84 5.14
CA THR A 28 8.89 3.96 3.70
C THR A 28 10.10 3.51 2.88
N ASP A 29 11.31 3.87 3.30
CA ASP A 29 12.54 3.49 2.60
C ASP A 29 12.85 2.00 2.78
N ALA A 30 12.59 1.43 3.96
CA ALA A 30 12.67 -0.02 4.16
C ALA A 30 11.71 -0.77 3.24
N ILE A 31 10.45 -0.33 3.15
CA ILE A 31 9.45 -0.92 2.23
C ILE A 31 9.90 -0.77 0.77
N LYS A 32 10.41 0.39 0.36
CA LYS A 32 10.92 0.60 -1.01
C LYS A 32 12.08 -0.33 -1.35
N ARG A 33 13.04 -0.51 -0.43
CA ARG A 33 14.18 -1.43 -0.60
C ARG A 33 13.72 -2.89 -0.67
N TRP A 34 12.66 -3.24 0.05
CA TRP A 34 12.10 -4.58 0.10
C TRP A 34 13.12 -5.65 0.54
N ASP A 35 13.96 -5.31 1.51
CA ASP A 35 15.01 -6.17 2.05
C ASP A 35 14.78 -6.42 3.55
N PRO A 36 14.61 -7.67 4.00
CA PRO A 36 14.49 -7.99 5.43
C PRO A 36 15.60 -7.38 6.29
N SER A 37 16.82 -7.22 5.77
CA SER A 37 17.94 -6.59 6.50
C SER A 37 17.70 -5.12 6.85
N SER A 38 16.78 -4.44 6.14
CA SER A 38 16.40 -3.05 6.44
C SER A 38 15.73 -2.90 7.81
N VAL A 39 15.29 -3.99 8.44
CA VAL A 39 14.67 -4.00 9.77
C VAL A 39 15.60 -3.42 10.85
N ASP A 40 16.92 -3.53 10.67
CA ASP A 40 17.89 -3.05 11.66
C ASP A 40 17.93 -1.52 11.75
N GLN A 41 17.45 -0.83 10.71
CA GLN A 41 17.39 0.63 10.65
C GLN A 41 16.10 1.19 11.25
N LEU A 42 15.13 0.34 11.60
CA LEU A 42 13.82 0.75 12.10
C LEU A 42 13.80 0.86 13.64
N PRO A 43 13.01 1.81 14.19
CA PRO A 43 12.62 1.81 15.59
C PRO A 43 12.06 0.45 16.03
N ILE A 44 12.28 0.07 17.29
CA ILE A 44 11.95 -1.26 17.83
C ILE A 44 10.49 -1.64 17.55
N TYR A 45 9.56 -0.71 17.77
CA TYR A 45 8.12 -0.98 17.60
C TYR A 45 7.69 -1.16 16.13
N LEU A 46 8.48 -0.66 15.17
CA LEU A 46 8.21 -0.79 13.72
C LEU A 46 8.80 -2.07 13.11
N LYS A 47 9.72 -2.75 13.81
CA LYS A 47 10.40 -3.94 13.27
C LYS A 47 9.43 -5.07 12.97
N ASP A 48 8.53 -5.34 13.92
CA ASP A 48 7.59 -6.47 13.80
C ASP A 48 6.59 -6.25 12.67
N ILE A 49 6.04 -5.05 12.53
CA ILE A 49 5.10 -4.74 11.44
C ILE A 49 5.77 -4.80 10.08
N TYR A 50 7.02 -4.35 9.95
CA TYR A 50 7.78 -4.44 8.70
C TYR A 50 8.02 -5.90 8.29
N LEU A 51 8.50 -6.74 9.21
CA LEU A 51 8.71 -8.17 8.93
C LEU A 51 7.37 -8.88 8.67
N LYS A 52 6.30 -8.46 9.35
CA LYS A 52 4.96 -8.98 9.13
C LYS A 52 4.43 -8.63 7.74
N LEU A 53 4.69 -7.43 7.24
CA LEU A 53 4.38 -7.03 5.87
C LEU A 53 5.11 -7.93 4.87
N LEU A 54 6.44 -8.04 4.97
CA LEU A 54 7.24 -8.86 4.05
C LEU A 54 6.76 -10.31 4.02
N SER A 55 6.57 -10.92 5.20
CA SER A 55 6.09 -12.30 5.29
C SER A 55 4.67 -12.48 4.74
N THR A 56 3.77 -11.53 4.98
CA THR A 56 2.38 -11.58 4.47
C THR A 56 2.35 -11.52 2.95
N ILE A 57 3.22 -10.70 2.31
CA ILE A 57 3.32 -10.65 0.85
C ILE A 57 4.00 -11.91 0.30
N GLU A 58 5.05 -12.41 0.96
CA GLU A 58 5.74 -13.63 0.53
C GLU A 58 4.81 -14.87 0.56
N GLU A 59 3.82 -14.91 1.46
CA GLU A 59 2.80 -15.97 1.49
C GLU A 59 1.99 -16.05 0.18
N PHE A 60 1.62 -14.93 -0.46
CA PHE A 60 0.97 -14.96 -1.78
C PHE A 60 1.86 -15.67 -2.79
N GLY A 61 3.16 -15.36 -2.77
CA GLY A 61 4.13 -15.95 -3.67
C GLY A 61 4.22 -17.47 -3.53
N LYS A 62 4.06 -18.03 -2.33
CA LYS A 62 4.15 -19.49 -2.09
C LYS A 62 3.04 -20.29 -2.76
N GLU A 63 1.86 -19.68 -2.95
CA GLU A 63 0.70 -20.33 -3.57
C GLU A 63 0.76 -20.31 -5.11
N LEU A 64 1.64 -19.47 -5.68
CA LEU A 64 1.79 -19.32 -7.13
C LEU A 64 2.68 -20.41 -7.76
N ALA A 65 2.28 -20.88 -8.93
CA ALA A 65 3.08 -21.70 -9.83
C ALA A 65 4.30 -20.92 -10.37
N PRO A 66 5.36 -21.60 -10.84
CA PRO A 66 6.56 -20.95 -11.36
C PRO A 66 6.29 -19.90 -12.45
N GLU A 67 5.37 -20.18 -13.37
CA GLU A 67 4.96 -19.30 -14.46
C GLU A 67 4.17 -18.07 -13.99
N GLU A 68 3.66 -18.07 -12.76
CA GLU A 68 2.88 -16.97 -12.17
C GLU A 68 3.73 -16.07 -11.27
N LYS A 69 5.00 -16.42 -11.01
CA LYS A 69 5.85 -15.67 -10.05
C LYS A 69 6.06 -14.20 -10.45
N PHE A 70 5.89 -13.85 -11.73
CA PHE A 70 5.91 -12.46 -12.18
C PHE A 70 4.85 -11.60 -11.49
N GLN A 71 3.71 -12.18 -11.07
CA GLN A 71 2.62 -11.45 -10.41
C GLN A 71 3.07 -10.82 -9.08
N MET A 72 4.05 -11.43 -8.40
CA MET A 72 4.64 -10.89 -7.17
C MET A 72 5.38 -9.57 -7.39
N PHE A 73 5.91 -9.31 -8.58
CA PHE A 73 6.53 -8.03 -8.90
C PHE A 73 5.49 -6.91 -8.78
N TYR A 74 4.33 -7.06 -9.44
CA TYR A 74 3.26 -6.08 -9.43
C TYR A 74 2.70 -5.84 -8.02
N LEU A 75 2.51 -6.91 -7.24
CA LEU A 75 2.04 -6.78 -5.86
C LEU A 75 3.03 -6.00 -4.99
N LYS A 76 4.34 -6.28 -5.11
CA LYS A 76 5.38 -5.55 -4.37
C LYS A 76 5.41 -4.06 -4.77
N GLU A 77 5.32 -3.75 -6.06
CA GLU A 77 5.29 -2.36 -6.53
C GLU A 77 4.03 -1.61 -6.08
N ALA A 78 2.89 -2.29 -5.99
CA ALA A 78 1.66 -1.71 -5.43
C ALA A 78 1.81 -1.38 -3.94
N VAL A 79 2.41 -2.27 -3.14
CA VAL A 79 2.69 -2.00 -1.71
C VAL A 79 3.68 -0.84 -1.53
N LYS A 80 4.72 -0.75 -2.37
CA LYS A 80 5.66 0.39 -2.34
C LYS A 80 4.96 1.71 -2.67
N SER A 81 4.06 1.70 -3.66
CA SER A 81 3.26 2.86 -4.03
C SER A 81 2.31 3.28 -2.92
N GLN A 82 1.73 2.32 -2.21
CA GLN A 82 0.91 2.54 -1.02
C GLN A 82 1.70 3.27 0.08
N ALA A 83 2.83 2.69 0.51
CA ALA A 83 3.67 3.27 1.56
C ALA A 83 4.19 4.67 1.20
N LYS A 84 4.53 4.89 -0.08
CA LYS A 84 4.90 6.22 -0.58
C LYS A 84 3.74 7.21 -0.42
N SER A 85 2.51 6.80 -0.72
CA SER A 85 1.34 7.69 -0.65
C SER A 85 1.01 8.04 0.80
N TYR A 86 1.05 7.06 1.71
CA TYR A 86 0.93 7.32 3.15
C TYR A 86 1.96 8.32 3.67
N PHE A 87 3.21 8.18 3.24
CA PHE A 87 4.25 9.12 3.64
C PHE A 87 4.04 10.56 3.12
N GLU A 88 3.47 10.72 1.93
CA GLU A 88 3.16 12.08 1.44
C GLU A 88 1.94 12.68 2.17
N GLU A 89 0.96 11.87 2.59
CA GLU A 89 -0.14 12.34 3.45
C GLU A 89 0.35 12.74 4.84
N SER A 90 1.27 11.98 5.42
CA SER A 90 1.83 12.30 6.73
C SER A 90 2.60 13.62 6.73
N LYS A 91 3.23 14.01 5.61
CA LYS A 91 3.78 15.36 5.44
C LYS A 91 2.71 16.43 5.51
N TRP A 92 1.57 16.25 4.83
CA TRP A 92 0.49 17.23 4.87
C TRP A 92 -0.05 17.44 6.27
N ARG A 93 -0.19 16.36 7.05
CA ARG A 93 -0.58 16.42 8.47
C ARG A 93 0.44 17.23 9.28
N ASP A 94 1.72 16.89 9.20
CA ASP A 94 2.78 17.53 9.99
C ASP A 94 2.99 19.01 9.61
N GLU A 95 2.85 19.35 8.32
CA GLU A 95 2.85 20.72 7.81
C GLU A 95 1.56 21.49 8.13
N ARG A 96 0.53 20.83 8.66
CA ARG A 96 -0.83 21.36 8.85
C ARG A 96 -1.40 21.97 7.56
N ARG A 97 -1.04 21.37 6.42
CA ARG A 97 -1.50 21.79 5.11
C ARG A 97 -2.87 21.17 4.83
N VAL A 98 -3.83 22.02 4.51
CA VAL A 98 -5.14 21.57 3.98
C VAL A 98 -5.10 21.67 2.46
N PRO A 99 -5.03 20.54 1.72
CA PRO A 99 -5.05 20.55 0.26
C PRO A 99 -6.43 20.93 -0.27
N THR A 100 -6.48 21.38 -1.53
CA THR A 100 -7.77 21.41 -2.26
C THR A 100 -8.29 19.98 -2.49
N VAL A 101 -9.59 19.82 -2.73
CA VAL A 101 -10.18 18.49 -3.01
C VAL A 101 -9.49 17.81 -4.21
N GLU A 102 -9.13 18.58 -5.23
CA GLU A 102 -8.41 18.06 -6.40
C GLU A 102 -6.99 17.57 -6.05
N GLU A 103 -6.23 18.38 -5.29
CA GLU A 103 -4.89 17.98 -4.82
C GLU A 103 -4.95 16.76 -3.90
N HIS A 104 -5.92 16.73 -2.97
CA HIS A 104 -6.19 15.60 -2.09
C HIS A 104 -6.39 14.33 -2.91
N LEU A 105 -7.41 14.31 -3.77
CA LEU A 105 -7.77 13.13 -4.55
C LEU A 105 -6.67 12.69 -5.51
N ARG A 106 -5.78 13.58 -5.97
CA ARG A 106 -4.66 13.19 -6.82
C ARG A 106 -3.68 12.26 -6.11
N LEU A 107 -3.55 12.40 -4.79
CA LEU A 107 -2.63 11.62 -3.96
C LEU A 107 -3.37 10.51 -3.21
N SER A 108 -4.49 10.86 -2.59
CA SER A 108 -5.17 10.04 -1.61
C SER A 108 -5.98 8.88 -2.21
N VAL A 109 -6.22 8.91 -3.53
CA VAL A 109 -6.72 7.71 -4.23
C VAL A 109 -5.73 6.55 -4.16
N MET A 110 -4.42 6.85 -4.18
CA MET A 110 -3.40 5.82 -4.01
C MET A 110 -3.29 5.39 -2.56
N SER A 111 -3.42 6.31 -1.58
CA SER A 111 -3.40 5.96 -0.16
C SER A 111 -4.65 5.18 0.29
N SER A 112 -5.74 5.18 -0.48
CA SER A 112 -6.95 4.40 -0.17
C SER A 112 -6.75 2.87 -0.11
N ALA A 113 -5.57 2.35 -0.45
CA ALA A 113 -5.24 0.92 -0.58
C ALA A 113 -6.04 0.16 -1.66
N THR A 114 -7.05 0.79 -2.25
CA THR A 114 -7.88 0.21 -3.31
C THR A 114 -7.04 -0.32 -4.48
N PRO A 115 -6.07 0.41 -5.06
CA PRO A 115 -5.28 -0.09 -6.19
C PRO A 115 -4.41 -1.32 -5.82
N MET A 116 -3.85 -1.31 -4.60
CA MET A 116 -3.08 -2.42 -4.08
C MET A 116 -3.96 -3.66 -3.84
N PHE A 117 -5.17 -3.49 -3.31
CA PHE A 117 -6.09 -4.60 -3.12
C PHE A 117 -6.57 -5.20 -4.45
N HIS A 118 -6.82 -4.39 -5.49
CA HIS A 118 -7.12 -4.91 -6.82
C HIS A 118 -5.98 -5.79 -7.34
N THR A 119 -4.74 -5.31 -7.23
CA THR A 119 -3.55 -6.10 -7.59
C THR A 119 -3.48 -7.41 -6.78
N ALA A 120 -3.70 -7.36 -5.47
CA ALA A 120 -3.67 -8.54 -4.61
C ALA A 120 -4.79 -9.56 -4.94
N VAL A 121 -5.98 -9.08 -5.34
CA VAL A 121 -7.07 -9.96 -5.81
C VAL A 121 -6.63 -10.67 -7.09
N LEU A 122 -6.00 -9.95 -8.03
CA LEU A 122 -5.48 -10.56 -9.26
C LEU A 122 -4.43 -11.65 -8.99
N VAL A 123 -3.55 -11.44 -8.01
CA VAL A 123 -2.62 -12.50 -7.58
C VAL A 123 -3.38 -13.72 -7.03
N GLY A 124 -4.44 -13.48 -6.24
CA GLY A 124 -5.22 -14.55 -5.63
C GLY A 124 -6.05 -15.40 -6.60
N ILE A 125 -6.39 -14.89 -7.78
CA ILE A 125 -7.10 -15.67 -8.82
C ILE A 125 -6.16 -16.49 -9.71
N GLY A 126 -4.83 -16.34 -9.56
CA GLY A 126 -3.81 -17.16 -10.22
C GLY A 126 -3.87 -17.10 -11.75
N LYS A 127 -3.93 -18.27 -12.42
CA LYS A 127 -3.72 -18.46 -13.87
C LYS A 127 -4.64 -17.64 -14.77
N VAL A 128 -5.76 -17.16 -14.27
CA VAL A 128 -6.69 -16.31 -15.04
C VAL A 128 -6.14 -14.90 -15.22
N ALA A 129 -5.26 -14.43 -14.33
CA ALA A 129 -4.65 -13.11 -14.40
C ALA A 129 -3.37 -13.13 -15.27
N THR A 130 -3.51 -12.74 -16.52
CA THR A 130 -2.40 -12.66 -17.47
C THR A 130 -1.49 -11.46 -17.19
N LYS A 131 -0.29 -11.46 -17.77
CA LYS A 131 0.65 -10.34 -17.64
C LYS A 131 0.04 -9.03 -18.18
N GLU A 132 -0.68 -9.11 -19.30
CA GLU A 132 -1.36 -7.99 -19.93
C GLU A 132 -2.40 -7.37 -18.99
N LEU A 133 -3.08 -8.19 -18.18
CA LEU A 133 -4.03 -7.70 -17.18
C LEU A 133 -3.32 -6.91 -16.08
N PHE A 134 -2.17 -7.38 -15.60
CA PHE A 134 -1.36 -6.63 -14.63
C PHE A 134 -0.78 -5.34 -15.21
N GLU A 135 -0.31 -5.37 -16.46
CA GLU A 135 0.14 -4.17 -17.18
C GLU A 135 -1.00 -3.16 -17.34
N TRP A 136 -2.20 -3.62 -17.70
CA TRP A 136 -3.40 -2.78 -17.78
C TRP A 136 -3.78 -2.18 -16.42
N VAL A 137 -3.81 -2.97 -15.34
CA VAL A 137 -4.06 -2.47 -13.98
C VAL A 137 -3.02 -1.43 -13.56
N ALA A 138 -1.75 -1.63 -13.91
CA ALA A 138 -0.69 -0.67 -13.62
C ALA A 138 -0.85 0.67 -14.35
N THR A 139 -1.64 0.75 -15.43
CA THR A 139 -2.00 2.03 -16.07
C THR A 139 -3.04 2.84 -15.29
N PHE A 140 -3.56 2.29 -14.19
CA PHE A 140 -4.60 2.88 -13.35
C PHE A 140 -5.88 3.22 -14.14
N PRO A 141 -6.57 2.20 -14.69
CA PRO A 141 -7.73 2.37 -15.55
C PRO A 141 -8.93 2.96 -14.80
N ASP A 142 -9.87 3.53 -15.55
CA ASP A 142 -11.00 4.31 -14.99
C ASP A 142 -11.82 3.55 -13.95
N ILE A 143 -11.99 2.23 -14.09
CA ILE A 143 -12.71 1.41 -13.11
C ILE A 143 -11.99 1.38 -11.75
N ILE A 144 -10.66 1.28 -11.73
CA ILE A 144 -9.86 1.29 -10.51
C ILE A 144 -9.79 2.70 -9.95
N LYS A 145 -9.68 3.71 -10.81
CA LYS A 145 -9.73 5.11 -10.38
C LYS A 145 -11.06 5.43 -9.70
N ALA A 146 -12.18 5.09 -10.33
CA ALA A 146 -13.52 5.33 -9.79
C ALA A 146 -13.74 4.60 -8.45
N SER A 147 -13.34 3.33 -8.34
CA SER A 147 -13.47 2.60 -7.07
C SER A 147 -12.57 3.18 -5.98
N SER A 148 -11.36 3.65 -6.32
CA SER A 148 -10.45 4.31 -5.38
C SER A 148 -10.99 5.65 -4.88
N VAL A 149 -11.63 6.44 -5.76
CA VAL A 149 -12.30 7.68 -5.37
C VAL A 149 -13.46 7.40 -4.43
N ILE A 150 -14.30 6.40 -4.73
CA ILE A 150 -15.40 5.99 -3.85
C ILE A 150 -14.85 5.56 -2.48
N GLY A 151 -13.83 4.69 -2.48
CA GLY A 151 -13.20 4.20 -1.25
C GLY A 151 -12.65 5.33 -0.39
N ARG A 152 -11.88 6.25 -0.99
CA ARG A 152 -11.30 7.40 -0.27
C ARG A 152 -12.36 8.31 0.32
N ILE A 153 -13.33 8.74 -0.49
CA ILE A 153 -14.36 9.70 -0.05
C ILE A 153 -15.23 9.07 1.04
N MET A 154 -15.65 7.81 0.87
CA MET A 154 -16.44 7.11 1.89
C MET A 154 -15.66 6.95 3.20
N ASN A 155 -14.36 6.64 3.13
CA ASN A 155 -13.52 6.57 4.33
C ASN A 155 -13.44 7.92 5.03
N ASP A 156 -13.07 8.98 4.30
CA ASP A 156 -12.91 10.35 4.85
C ASP A 156 -14.18 10.86 5.54
N ILE A 157 -15.34 10.66 4.92
CA ILE A 157 -16.62 11.12 5.48
C ILE A 157 -16.97 10.33 6.74
N THR A 158 -16.69 9.02 6.76
CA THR A 158 -17.10 8.14 7.86
C THR A 158 -16.17 8.28 9.07
N SER A 159 -14.89 8.60 8.84
CA SER A 159 -13.89 8.79 9.89
C SER A 159 -13.80 10.23 10.42
N TYR A 160 -14.65 11.13 9.93
CA TYR A 160 -14.67 12.52 10.39
C TYR A 160 -15.38 12.63 11.75
N GLU A 161 -14.65 13.11 12.77
CA GLU A 161 -15.17 13.42 14.12
C GLU A 161 -15.35 14.93 14.33
#